data_AF-A0A534ST33-F1
#
_entry.id   AF-A0A534ST33-F1
#
_cell.length_a   1.000
_cell.length_b   1.000
_cell.length_c   1.000
_cell.angle_alpha   90.00
_cell.angle_beta   90.00
_cell.angle_gamma   90.00
#
_symmetry.space_group_name_H-M   'P 1'
#
loop_
_entity.id
_entity.type
_entity.pdbx_description
1 polymer ?
#
loop_
_entity_poly.entity_id
_entity_poly.type
_entity_poly.pdbx_seq_one_letter_code
_entity_poly.pdbx_strand_id
1 'polypeptide(L)'
;MELKELRKLPMPKLRDVAKQETDLKNVIALEKEELVKAIAAAQGIPYDETHKDLNAIHAVKQDIRALQKQKVELLTSSADRKKIKKLRRKVNFMKRVTRHLAHDAKLAAAVAAAKPAAPAAPAQTPPAAS
;
A
#
# COMPACT_ATOMS: atom_id res chain seq x y z
N MET A 1 22.26 -7.71 -0.07
CA MET A 1 21.52 -8.08 1.17
C MET A 1 20.11 -8.53 0.78
N GLU A 2 19.32 -9.14 1.66
CA GLU A 2 17.89 -9.37 1.36
C GLU A 2 17.02 -8.17 1.79
N LEU A 3 15.93 -7.89 1.07
CA LEU A 3 14.95 -6.84 1.40
C LEU A 3 14.44 -6.95 2.86
N LYS A 4 14.34 -8.18 3.37
CA LYS A 4 13.90 -8.49 4.75
C LYS A 4 14.93 -8.06 5.80
N GLU A 5 16.21 -8.10 5.47
CA GLU A 5 17.30 -7.69 6.36
C GLU A 5 17.37 -6.17 6.48
N LEU A 6 17.23 -5.46 5.36
CA LEU A 6 17.14 -4.00 5.35
C LEU A 6 15.96 -3.49 6.20
N ARG A 7 14.78 -4.12 6.11
CA ARG A 7 13.61 -3.69 6.91
C ARG A 7 13.81 -3.85 8.42
N LYS A 8 14.57 -4.87 8.84
CA LYS A 8 14.87 -5.14 10.26
C LYS A 8 16.00 -4.26 10.81
N LEU A 9 16.79 -3.67 9.93
CA LEU A 9 17.94 -2.88 10.34
C LEU A 9 17.50 -1.55 11.00
N PRO A 10 18.17 -1.11 12.08
CA PRO A 10 17.90 0.17 12.71
C PRO A 10 18.32 1.34 11.80
N MET A 11 17.63 2.47 11.93
CA MET A 11 17.80 3.66 11.09
C MET A 11 19.24 4.11 10.87
N PRO A 12 20.11 4.18 11.91
CA PRO A 12 21.49 4.60 11.74
C PRO A 12 22.26 3.72 10.76
N LYS A 13 22.12 2.40 10.88
CA LYS A 13 22.78 1.43 10.00
C LYS A 13 22.26 1.50 8.57
N LEU A 14 20.95 1.77 8.38
CA LEU A 14 20.40 2.02 7.03
C LEU A 14 20.98 3.27 6.39
N ARG A 15 21.21 4.33 7.18
CA ARG A 15 21.84 5.56 6.68
C ARG A 15 23.30 5.33 6.31
N ASP A 16 24.02 4.52 7.08
CA ASP A 16 25.42 4.21 6.81
C ASP A 16 25.55 3.37 5.53
N VAL A 17 24.71 2.34 5.37
CA VAL A 17 24.66 1.54 4.13
C VAL A 17 24.25 2.40 2.93
N ALA A 18 23.24 3.27 3.09
CA ALA A 18 22.85 4.19 2.02
C ALA A 18 23.99 5.15 1.65
N LYS A 19 24.74 5.72 2.59
CA LYS A 19 25.89 6.58 2.28
C LYS A 19 27.02 5.85 1.55
N GLN A 20 27.19 4.56 1.80
CA GLN A 20 28.24 3.74 1.19
C GLN A 20 27.87 3.25 -0.20
N GLU A 21 26.61 2.86 -0.40
CA GLU A 21 26.15 2.22 -1.63
C GLU A 21 25.42 3.18 -2.57
N THR A 22 25.00 4.35 -2.08
CA THR A 22 24.34 5.38 -2.89
C THR A 22 24.98 6.75 -2.68
N ASP A 23 25.19 7.47 -3.77
CA ASP A 23 25.72 8.84 -3.75
C ASP A 23 24.62 9.88 -3.41
N LEU A 24 23.68 9.50 -2.53
CA LEU A 24 22.55 10.32 -2.12
C LEU A 24 23.02 11.39 -1.13
N LYS A 25 23.04 12.66 -1.56
CA LYS A 25 23.51 13.79 -0.73
C LYS A 25 22.68 14.05 0.55
N ASN A 26 21.44 13.58 0.61
CA ASN A 26 20.49 13.92 1.69
C ASN A 26 19.95 12.71 2.47
N VAL A 27 20.77 11.68 2.70
CA VAL A 27 20.38 10.43 3.41
C VAL A 27 19.72 10.67 4.79
N ILE A 28 20.04 11.78 5.46
CA ILE A 28 19.55 12.08 6.82
C ILE A 28 18.07 12.48 6.82
N ALA A 29 17.59 13.10 5.74
CA ALA A 29 16.22 13.58 5.63
C ALA A 29 15.23 12.51 5.13
N LEU A 30 15.73 11.38 4.59
CA LEU A 30 14.87 10.32 4.06
C LEU A 30 14.21 9.51 5.19
N GLU A 31 12.95 9.13 4.94
CA GLU A 31 12.22 8.20 5.80
C GLU A 31 12.77 6.77 5.65
N LYS A 32 12.45 5.91 6.63
CA LYS A 32 12.95 4.52 6.67
C LYS A 32 12.67 3.77 5.37
N GLU A 33 11.47 3.92 4.82
CA GLU A 33 11.06 3.20 3.62
C GLU A 33 11.79 3.70 2.38
N GLU A 34 12.03 5.01 2.28
CA GLU A 34 12.76 5.61 1.17
C GLU A 34 14.24 5.19 1.19
N LEU A 35 14.85 5.08 2.38
CA LEU A 35 16.21 4.53 2.54
C LEU A 35 16.29 3.07 2.09
N VAL A 36 15.33 2.24 2.48
CA VAL A 36 15.31 0.83 2.06
C VAL A 36 15.11 0.71 0.55
N LYS A 37 14.28 1.57 -0.07
CA LYS A 37 14.10 1.62 -1.53
C LYS A 37 15.37 2.05 -2.25
N ALA A 38 16.05 3.09 -1.78
CA ALA A 38 17.29 3.57 -2.36
C ALA A 38 18.39 2.50 -2.35
N ILE A 39 18.56 1.84 -1.20
CA ILE A 39 19.55 0.75 -1.06
C ILE A 39 19.12 -0.46 -1.92
N ALA A 40 17.84 -0.83 -1.93
CA ALA A 40 17.36 -1.94 -2.76
C ALA A 40 17.55 -1.67 -4.27
N ALA A 41 17.30 -0.45 -4.72
CA ALA A 41 17.55 -0.03 -6.10
C ALA A 41 19.04 -0.05 -6.45
N ALA A 42 19.91 0.39 -5.54
CA ALA A 42 21.37 0.36 -5.72
C ALA A 42 21.95 -1.06 -5.72
N GLN A 43 21.39 -1.96 -4.90
CA GLN A 43 21.77 -3.37 -4.83
C GLN A 43 21.09 -4.24 -5.90
N GLY A 44 20.22 -3.67 -6.75
CA GLY A 44 19.49 -4.42 -7.79
C GLY A 44 18.47 -5.42 -7.24
N ILE A 45 17.99 -5.22 -6.01
CA ILE A 45 16.98 -6.09 -5.40
C ILE A 45 15.59 -5.60 -5.86
N PRO A 46 14.74 -6.48 -6.42
CA PRO A 46 13.37 -6.11 -6.76
C PRO A 46 12.62 -5.73 -5.48
N TYR A 47 12.42 -4.43 -5.30
CA TYR A 47 11.55 -3.89 -4.27
C TYR A 47 10.12 -3.98 -4.80
N ASP A 48 9.38 -5.00 -4.38
CA ASP A 48 7.95 -5.06 -4.63
C ASP A 48 7.30 -3.99 -3.75
N GLU A 49 7.08 -2.82 -4.34
CA GLU A 49 6.11 -1.86 -3.83
C GLU A 49 4.78 -2.60 -3.89
N THR A 50 4.41 -3.25 -2.79
CA THR A 50 3.07 -3.79 -2.62
C THR A 50 2.13 -2.59 -2.63
N HIS A 51 1.81 -2.11 -3.83
CA HIS A 51 0.71 -1.23 -4.10
C HIS A 51 -0.47 -1.90 -3.42
N LYS A 52 -1.11 -1.20 -2.49
CA LYS A 52 -2.31 -1.68 -1.81
C LYS A 52 -3.23 -2.25 -2.88
N ASP A 53 -3.37 -3.58 -2.91
CA ASP A 53 -4.07 -4.28 -3.98
C ASP A 53 -5.43 -3.65 -4.19
N LEU A 54 -5.61 -2.91 -5.28
CA LEU A 54 -6.90 -2.32 -5.63
C LEU A 54 -7.95 -3.45 -5.81
N ASN A 55 -7.48 -4.64 -6.19
CA ASN A 55 -8.25 -5.88 -6.25
C ASN A 55 -8.69 -6.42 -4.89
N ALA A 56 -8.08 -6.04 -3.77
CA ALA A 56 -8.48 -6.50 -2.44
C ALA A 56 -9.92 -6.07 -2.12
N ILE A 57 -10.34 -4.87 -2.55
CA ILE A 57 -11.73 -4.41 -2.37
C ILE A 57 -12.71 -5.28 -3.16
N HIS A 58 -12.35 -5.65 -4.39
CA HIS A 58 -13.19 -6.50 -5.25
C HIS A 58 -13.29 -7.93 -4.71
N ALA A 59 -12.19 -8.51 -4.24
CA ALA A 59 -12.16 -9.82 -3.61
C ALA A 59 -13.08 -9.87 -2.38
N VAL A 60 -12.97 -8.89 -1.47
CA VAL A 60 -13.82 -8.83 -0.27
C VAL A 60 -15.30 -8.65 -0.64
N LYS A 61 -15.62 -7.94 -1.73
CA LYS A 61 -17.01 -7.84 -2.23
C LYS A 61 -17.54 -9.18 -2.75
N GLN A 62 -16.73 -10.00 -3.40
CA GLN A 62 -17.14 -11.34 -3.84
C GLN A 62 -17.43 -12.25 -2.65
N ASP A 63 -16.57 -12.23 -1.64
CA ASP A 63 -16.78 -12.99 -0.41
C ASP A 63 -18.07 -12.57 0.31
N ILE A 64 -18.38 -11.27 0.34
CA ILE A 64 -19.65 -10.78 0.90
C ILE A 64 -20.84 -11.38 0.15
N ARG A 65 -20.80 -11.43 -1.19
CA ARG A 65 -21.88 -12.02 -2.00
C ARG A 65 -22.02 -13.52 -1.72
N ALA A 66 -20.90 -14.25 -1.63
CA ALA A 66 -20.91 -15.68 -1.32
C ALA A 66 -21.52 -15.95 0.06
N LEU A 67 -21.11 -15.20 1.10
CA LEU A 67 -21.66 -15.32 2.45
C LEU A 67 -23.14 -14.92 2.54
N GLN A 68 -23.59 -13.97 1.71
CA GLN A 68 -25.00 -13.62 1.61
C GLN A 68 -25.83 -14.74 0.99
N LYS A 69 -25.33 -15.41 -0.07
CA LYS A 69 -25.97 -16.58 -0.67
C LYS A 69 -26.08 -17.72 0.34
N GLN A 70 -24.99 -18.06 1.03
CA GLN A 70 -24.99 -19.07 2.09
C GLN A 70 -25.97 -18.74 3.22
N LYS A 71 -26.12 -17.45 3.57
CA LYS A 71 -27.12 -17.02 4.56
C LYS A 71 -28.55 -17.27 4.05
N VAL A 72 -28.85 -16.97 2.79
CA VAL A 72 -30.18 -17.19 2.20
C VAL A 72 -30.48 -18.67 2.11
N GLU A 73 -29.54 -19.48 1.62
CA GLU A 73 -29.65 -20.94 1.57
C GLU A 73 -29.87 -21.55 2.96
N LEU A 74 -29.12 -21.08 3.96
CA LEU A 74 -29.34 -21.55 5.32
C LEU A 74 -30.69 -21.10 5.88
N LEU A 75 -31.18 -19.91 5.54
CA LEU A 75 -32.50 -19.44 5.94
C LEU A 75 -33.63 -20.29 5.32
N THR A 76 -33.45 -20.77 4.09
CA THR A 76 -34.42 -21.63 3.39
C THR A 76 -34.34 -23.09 3.80
N SER A 77 -33.13 -23.60 4.08
CA SER A 77 -32.90 -25.04 4.29
C SER A 77 -32.77 -25.47 5.75
N SER A 78 -32.49 -24.55 6.68
CA SER A 78 -32.27 -24.88 8.09
C SER A 78 -32.69 -23.76 9.05
N ALA A 79 -33.49 -24.05 10.07
CA ALA A 79 -33.83 -23.06 11.09
C ALA A 79 -32.69 -22.79 12.11
N ASP A 80 -31.43 -23.04 11.74
CA ASP A 80 -30.24 -22.92 12.61
C ASP A 80 -29.88 -21.44 12.88
N ARG A 81 -30.65 -20.82 13.78
CA ARG A 81 -30.52 -19.41 14.19
C ARG A 81 -29.08 -19.04 14.58
N LYS A 82 -28.34 -19.96 15.22
CA LYS A 82 -26.94 -19.74 15.64
C LYS A 82 -26.00 -19.57 14.43
N LYS A 83 -26.14 -20.39 13.40
CA LYS A 83 -25.30 -20.32 12.18
C LYS A 83 -25.62 -19.06 11.39
N ILE A 84 -26.90 -18.74 11.22
CA ILE A 84 -27.37 -17.51 10.57
C ILE A 84 -26.82 -16.26 11.28
N LYS A 85 -26.81 -16.25 12.62
CA LYS A 85 -26.23 -15.15 13.41
C LYS A 85 -24.72 -14.99 13.19
N LYS A 86 -23.97 -16.10 13.11
CA LYS A 86 -22.53 -16.07 12.79
C LYS A 86 -22.26 -15.51 11.39
N LEU A 87 -23.00 -15.97 10.38
CA LEU A 87 -22.91 -15.46 9.01
C LEU A 87 -23.25 -13.97 8.92
N ARG A 88 -24.32 -13.51 9.60
CA ARG A 88 -24.67 -12.08 9.67
C ARG A 88 -23.55 -11.23 10.27
N ARG A 89 -22.92 -11.71 11.35
CA ARG A 89 -21.77 -11.03 11.97
C ARG A 89 -20.58 -10.95 11.00
N LYS A 90 -20.26 -12.05 10.31
CA LYS A 90 -19.17 -12.09 9.33
C LYS A 90 -19.40 -11.12 8.17
N VAL A 91 -20.61 -11.11 7.60
CA VAL A 91 -20.99 -10.14 6.54
C VAL A 91 -20.86 -8.69 7.03
N ASN A 92 -21.33 -8.38 8.25
CA ASN A 92 -21.23 -7.03 8.80
C ASN A 92 -19.78 -6.59 9.04
N PHE A 93 -18.93 -7.52 9.51
CA PHE A 93 -17.51 -7.28 9.69
C PHE A 93 -16.83 -6.98 8.34
N MET A 94 -17.05 -7.81 7.32
CA MET A 94 -16.46 -7.60 5.99
C MET A 94 -16.96 -6.30 5.33
N LYS A 95 -18.22 -5.93 5.52
CA LYS A 95 -18.75 -4.61 5.12
C LYS A 95 -18.10 -3.44 5.86
N ARG A 96 -17.60 -3.65 7.08
CA ARG A 96 -16.89 -2.62 7.83
C ARG A 96 -15.45 -2.49 7.33
N VAL A 97 -14.76 -3.62 7.14
CA VAL A 97 -13.40 -3.66 6.58
C VAL A 97 -13.34 -2.99 5.21
N THR A 98 -14.30 -3.29 4.31
CA THR A 98 -14.37 -2.62 2.99
C THR A 98 -14.58 -1.11 3.08
N ARG A 99 -15.34 -0.63 4.06
CA ARG A 99 -15.53 0.82 4.29
C ARG A 99 -14.27 1.49 4.79
N HIS A 100 -13.55 0.88 5.73
CA HIS A 100 -12.25 1.40 6.18
C HIS A 100 -11.24 1.40 5.05
N LEU A 101 -11.13 0.30 4.30
CA LEU A 101 -10.20 0.21 3.17
C LEU A 101 -10.49 1.25 2.08
N ALA A 102 -11.76 1.50 1.77
CA ALA A 102 -12.16 2.55 0.82
C ALA A 102 -11.89 3.96 1.37
N HIS A 103 -12.11 4.18 2.67
CA HIS A 103 -11.81 5.46 3.32
C HIS A 103 -10.31 5.73 3.33
N ASP A 104 -9.49 4.73 3.67
CA ASP A 104 -8.03 4.83 3.67
C ASP A 104 -7.49 5.03 2.25
N ALA A 105 -8.10 4.38 1.25
CA ALA A 105 -7.77 4.63 -0.16
C ALA A 105 -8.12 6.06 -0.59
N LYS A 106 -9.27 6.59 -0.14
CA LYS A 106 -9.66 7.98 -0.40
C LYS A 106 -8.71 8.97 0.27
N LEU A 107 -8.33 8.72 1.52
CA LEU A 107 -7.36 9.54 2.24
C LEU A 107 -5.99 9.48 1.56
N ALA A 108 -5.53 8.29 1.18
CA ALA A 108 -4.27 8.12 0.45
C ALA A 108 -4.29 8.84 -0.91
N ALA A 109 -5.41 8.79 -1.64
CA ALA A 109 -5.57 9.53 -2.89
C ALA A 109 -5.60 11.04 -2.67
N ALA A 110 -6.22 11.52 -1.59
CA ALA A 110 -6.23 12.94 -1.23
C ALA A 110 -4.82 13.43 -0.83
N VAL A 111 -4.05 12.62 -0.09
CA VAL A 111 -2.65 12.91 0.25
C VAL A 111 -1.76 12.88 -0.99
N ALA A 112 -1.97 11.92 -1.90
CA ALA A 112 -1.25 11.86 -3.17
C ALA A 112 -1.56 13.05 -4.08
N ALA A 113 -2.82 13.53 -4.10
CA ALA A 113 -3.23 14.73 -4.82
C ALA A 113 -2.73 16.03 -4.18
N ALA A 114 -2.49 16.03 -2.86
CA ALA A 114 -1.93 17.16 -2.12
C ALA A 114 -0.39 17.18 -2.12
N LYS A 115 0.30 16.13 -2.60
CA LYS A 115 1.75 16.17 -2.82
C LYS A 115 1.99 17.10 -4.03
N PRO A 116 2.66 18.25 -3.86
CA PRO A 116 2.86 19.17 -4.97
C PRO A 116 3.67 18.44 -6.04
N ALA A 117 3.20 18.54 -7.29
CA ALA A 117 3.96 18.13 -8.45
C ALA A 117 5.37 18.71 -8.31
N ALA A 118 6.37 17.83 -8.32
CA ALA A 118 7.77 18.24 -8.42
C ALA A 118 7.88 19.25 -9.58
N PRO A 119 8.66 20.34 -9.42
CA PRO A 119 8.70 21.42 -10.39
C PRO A 119 9.13 20.85 -11.73
N ALA A 120 8.35 21.18 -12.76
CA ALA A 120 8.68 20.89 -14.14
C ALA A 120 10.11 21.34 -14.42
N ALA A 121 10.84 20.46 -15.11
CA ALA A 121 12.21 20.65 -15.56
C ALA A 121 12.44 22.06 -16.15
N PRO A 122 13.60 22.68 -15.91
CA PRO A 122 13.87 24.02 -16.42
C PRO A 122 13.87 24.00 -17.95
N ALA A 123 13.07 24.89 -18.53
CA ALA A 123 12.96 25.12 -19.95
C ALA A 123 14.35 25.36 -20.56
N GLN A 124 14.67 24.60 -21.59
CA GLN A 124 15.84 24.77 -22.43
C GLN A 124 15.73 26.14 -23.13
N THR A 125 16.65 27.05 -22.83
CA THR A 125 16.83 28.30 -23.58
C THR A 125 17.51 28.00 -24.91
N PRO A 126 16.95 28.38 -26.07
CA PRO A 126 17.64 28.25 -27.35
C PRO A 126 18.81 29.25 -27.43
N PRO A 127 19.87 28.94 -28.19
CA PRO A 127 21.08 29.76 -28.26
C PRO A 127 20.82 31.08 -28.98
N ALA A 128 21.41 32.15 -28.45
CA ALA A 128 21.36 33.50 -29.00
C ALA A 128 21.98 33.56 -30.41
N ALA A 129 21.27 34.22 -31.34
CA ALA A 129 21.79 34.62 -32.64
C ALA A 129 21.67 36.15 -32.79
N SER A 130 22.80 36.73 -33.23
CA SER A 130 23.04 38.08 -33.75
C SER A 130 23.20 39.24 -32.76
#